data_AF-A0A0F9LU57-F1
#
_entry.id   AF-A0A0F9LU57-F1
#
_cell.length_a   1.000
_cell.length_b   1.000
_cell.length_c   1.000
_cell.angle_alpha   90.00
_cell.angle_beta   90.00
_cell.angle_gamma   90.00
#
_symmetry.space_group_name_H-M   'P 1'
#
loop_
_entity.id
_entity.type
_entity.pdbx_description
1 polymer ?
#
loop_
_entity_poly.entity_id
_entity_poly.type
_entity_poly.pdbx_seq_one_letter_code
_entity_poly.pdbx_strand_id
1 'polypeptide(L)'
;MGLGIMLSYTINFDKEALKNAEKDFKHVKLTTEQLKILQELTKFICEIIKLPEIAIRATIWKALKEWQIKHNKAIEEIPELPVELRLNTIKEIFTIGKNLLKKMVKDSKDKCDIIIDIAFEKSFKYYLKNFE
;
A
#
# COMPACT_ATOMS: atom_id res chain seq x y z
N MET A 1 7.42 -25.08 -9.13
CA MET A 1 7.65 -24.93 -7.67
C MET A 1 8.66 -23.81 -7.48
N GLY A 2 8.19 -22.59 -7.20
CA GLY A 2 9.05 -21.40 -7.22
C GLY A 2 8.94 -20.62 -5.92
N LEU A 3 9.93 -20.80 -5.05
CA LEU A 3 10.38 -19.88 -3.99
C LEU A 3 9.29 -19.07 -3.28
N GLY A 4 8.34 -19.78 -2.67
CA GLY A 4 7.60 -19.29 -1.52
C GLY A 4 8.52 -19.22 -0.31
N ILE A 5 9.48 -18.30 -0.32
CA ILE A 5 10.22 -17.97 0.90
C ILE A 5 9.23 -17.20 1.79
N MET A 6 8.58 -17.95 2.67
CA MET A 6 7.85 -17.44 3.84
C MET A 6 8.75 -16.46 4.60
N LEU A 7 8.61 -15.17 4.33
CA LEU A 7 8.96 -14.13 5.30
C LEU A 7 7.79 -14.01 6.29
N SER A 8 7.47 -15.09 6.99
CA SER A 8 6.61 -15.03 8.18
C SER A 8 7.45 -14.54 9.36
N TYR A 9 8.09 -13.39 9.21
CA TYR A 9 8.68 -12.69 10.35
C TYR A 9 7.59 -11.82 10.94
N THR A 10 7.29 -12.05 12.21
CA THR A 10 6.24 -11.36 12.95
C THR A 10 6.63 -9.90 13.15
N ILE A 11 6.35 -9.05 12.15
CA ILE A 11 6.40 -7.60 12.35
C ILE A 11 5.36 -7.29 13.44
N ASN A 12 5.82 -6.72 14.55
CA ASN A 12 4.95 -6.38 15.65
C ASN A 12 4.31 -5.00 15.37
N PHE A 13 3.18 -5.05 14.68
CA PHE A 13 2.39 -3.86 14.43
C PHE A 13 1.66 -3.40 15.69
N ASP A 14 1.51 -2.09 15.81
CA ASP A 14 0.60 -1.49 16.76
C ASP A 14 -0.84 -1.85 16.40
N LYS A 15 -1.40 -2.79 17.18
CA LYS A 15 -2.78 -3.27 17.01
C LYS A 15 -3.82 -2.16 17.14
N GLU A 16 -3.56 -1.13 17.93
CA GLU A 16 -4.47 0.00 18.08
C GLU A 16 -4.42 0.90 16.85
N ALA A 17 -3.21 1.22 16.36
CA ALA A 17 -3.04 1.98 15.13
C ALA A 17 -3.67 1.28 13.92
N LEU A 18 -3.49 -0.05 13.80
CA LEU A 18 -4.14 -0.85 12.76
C LEU A 18 -5.67 -0.81 12.88
N LYS A 19 -6.22 -1.05 14.07
CA LYS A 19 -7.68 -1.02 14.31
C LYS A 19 -8.29 0.35 14.01
N ASN A 20 -7.59 1.43 14.33
CA ASN A 20 -8.06 2.78 14.02
C ASN A 20 -8.07 3.01 12.52
N ALA A 21 -7.01 2.62 11.80
CA ALA A 21 -6.98 2.68 10.34
C ALA A 21 -8.13 1.87 9.70
N GLU A 22 -8.39 0.66 10.20
CA GLU A 22 -9.51 -0.16 9.74
C GLU A 22 -10.88 0.49 9.97
N LYS A 23 -11.10 1.09 11.16
CA LYS A 23 -12.34 1.80 11.48
C LYS A 23 -12.55 2.98 10.55
N ASP A 24 -11.52 3.81 10.36
CA ASP A 24 -11.59 4.97 9.48
C ASP A 24 -11.95 4.55 8.05
N PHE A 25 -11.38 3.42 7.59
CA PHE A 25 -11.63 2.91 6.25
C PHE A 25 -13.04 2.34 6.06
N LYS A 26 -13.66 1.73 7.09
CA LYS A 26 -15.01 1.13 6.98
C LYS A 26 -16.10 2.12 6.57
N HIS A 27 -15.90 3.41 6.83
CA HIS A 27 -16.87 4.47 6.52
C HIS A 27 -16.59 5.16 5.18
N VAL A 28 -15.55 4.74 4.46
CA VAL A 28 -15.17 5.33 3.18
C VAL A 28 -16.07 4.79 2.08
N LYS A 29 -16.72 5.70 1.36
CA LYS A 29 -17.39 5.39 0.09
C LYS A 29 -16.38 5.58 -1.04
N LEU A 30 -16.08 4.50 -1.75
CA LEU A 30 -15.15 4.49 -2.88
C LEU A 30 -15.91 4.43 -4.20
N THR A 31 -15.41 5.13 -5.22
CA THR A 31 -15.86 4.93 -6.60
C THR A 31 -15.37 3.58 -7.13
N THR A 32 -15.92 3.12 -8.25
CA THR A 32 -15.50 1.87 -8.87
C THR A 32 -14.02 1.89 -9.28
N GLU A 33 -13.51 3.00 -9.86
CA GLU A 33 -12.07 3.11 -10.17
C GLU A 33 -11.20 3.11 -8.92
N GLN A 34 -11.57 3.88 -7.89
CA GLN A 34 -10.82 3.91 -6.63
C GLN A 34 -10.76 2.52 -5.99
N LEU A 35 -11.85 1.76 -6.05
CA LEU A 35 -11.92 0.39 -5.53
C LEU A 35 -11.02 -0.56 -6.33
N LYS A 36 -10.95 -0.43 -7.66
CA LYS A 36 -10.04 -1.24 -8.51
C LYS A 36 -8.58 -0.97 -8.16
N ILE A 37 -8.17 0.30 -8.14
CA ILE A 37 -6.80 0.69 -7.76
C ILE A 37 -6.48 0.13 -6.37
N LEU A 38 -7.37 0.34 -5.40
CA LEU A 38 -7.18 -0.15 -4.04
C LEU A 38 -7.03 -1.66 -3.97
N GLN A 39 -7.88 -2.42 -4.69
CA GLN A 39 -7.86 -3.89 -4.71
C GLN A 39 -6.57 -4.43 -5.31
N GLU A 40 -6.14 -3.88 -6.45
CA GLU A 40 -4.88 -4.28 -7.10
C GLU A 40 -3.69 -4.04 -6.17
N LEU A 41 -3.57 -2.83 -5.63
CA LEU A 41 -2.47 -2.48 -4.73
C LEU A 41 -2.47 -3.33 -3.46
N THR A 42 -3.67 -3.61 -2.92
CA THR A 42 -3.82 -4.43 -1.71
C THR A 42 -3.36 -5.86 -1.96
N LYS A 43 -3.80 -6.47 -3.07
CA LYS A 43 -3.45 -7.85 -3.42
C LYS A 43 -1.93 -8.04 -3.44
N PHE A 44 -1.21 -7.11 -4.07
CA PHE A 44 0.25 -7.21 -4.19
C PHE A 44 0.99 -7.08 -2.86
N ILE A 45 0.47 -6.28 -1.91
CA ILE A 45 1.10 -6.11 -0.60
C ILE A 45 0.77 -7.30 0.31
N CYS A 46 -0.48 -7.80 0.27
CA CYS A 46 -0.93 -8.96 1.06
C CYS A 46 -0.22 -10.27 0.68
N GLU A 47 0.26 -10.42 -0.55
CA GLU A 47 1.09 -11.56 -0.96
C GLU A 47 2.43 -11.62 -0.21
N ILE A 48 2.88 -10.50 0.36
CA ILE A 48 4.22 -10.37 0.95
C ILE A 48 4.16 -10.09 2.45
N ILE A 49 3.23 -9.25 2.90
CA ILE A 49 3.00 -8.93 4.30
C ILE A 49 1.71 -9.60 4.75
N LYS A 50 1.82 -10.54 5.70
CA LYS A 50 0.66 -11.16 6.36
C LYS A 50 0.00 -10.20 7.35
N LEU A 51 -0.74 -9.23 6.81
CA LEU A 51 -1.62 -8.34 7.55
C LEU A 51 -3.08 -8.57 7.17
N PRO A 52 -4.04 -8.17 8.02
CA PRO A 52 -5.44 -8.09 7.62
C PRO A 52 -5.57 -7.22 6.38
N GLU A 53 -6.25 -7.74 5.36
CA GLU A 53 -6.43 -7.06 4.08
C GLU A 53 -7.03 -5.65 4.26
N ILE A 54 -7.96 -5.51 5.21
CA ILE A 54 -8.59 -4.24 5.56
C ILE A 54 -7.59 -3.19 6.08
N ALA A 55 -6.53 -3.60 6.78
CA ALA A 55 -5.50 -2.69 7.27
C ALA A 55 -4.57 -2.21 6.14
N ILE A 56 -4.27 -3.10 5.19
CA ILE A 56 -3.53 -2.75 3.98
C ILE A 56 -4.35 -1.78 3.12
N ARG A 57 -5.63 -2.08 2.89
CA ARG A 57 -6.59 -1.19 2.21
C ARG A 57 -6.64 0.18 2.88
N ALA A 58 -6.78 0.24 4.20
CA ALA A 58 -6.77 1.49 4.94
C ALA A 58 -5.47 2.29 4.74
N THR A 59 -4.33 1.61 4.73
CA THR A 59 -3.01 2.23 4.53
C THR A 59 -2.86 2.78 3.12
N ILE A 60 -3.24 2.02 2.09
CA ILE A 60 -3.20 2.45 0.70
C ILE A 60 -4.17 3.62 0.48
N TRP A 61 -5.37 3.56 1.05
CA TRP A 61 -6.35 4.64 0.95
C TRP A 61 -5.82 5.94 1.56
N LYS A 62 -5.18 5.86 2.74
CA LYS A 62 -4.53 7.02 3.34
C LYS A 62 -3.39 7.54 2.46
N ALA A 63 -2.59 6.65 1.87
CA ALA A 63 -1.54 7.03 0.93
C ALA A 63 -2.08 7.75 -0.32
N LEU A 64 -3.19 7.26 -0.87
CA LEU A 64 -3.90 7.91 -1.97
C LEU A 64 -4.37 9.32 -1.57
N LYS A 65 -5.00 9.49 -0.40
CA LYS A 65 -5.41 10.83 0.07
C LYS A 65 -4.23 11.77 0.27
N GLU A 66 -3.13 11.30 0.87
CA GLU A 66 -1.93 12.11 1.05
C GLU A 66 -1.33 12.53 -0.31
N TRP A 67 -1.36 11.64 -1.31
CA TRP A 67 -0.99 11.99 -2.67
C TRP A 67 -1.92 13.03 -3.29
N GLN A 68 -3.24 12.88 -3.16
CA GLN A 68 -4.23 13.85 -3.67
C GLN A 68 -4.00 15.23 -3.09
N ILE A 69 -3.76 15.32 -1.77
CA ILE A 69 -3.49 16.59 -1.08
C ILE A 69 -2.18 17.19 -1.59
N LYS A 70 -1.13 16.38 -1.74
CA LYS A 70 0.19 16.85 -2.17
C LYS A 70 0.19 17.39 -3.60
N HIS A 71 -0.56 16.75 -4.50
CA HIS A 71 -0.57 17.10 -5.93
C HIS A 71 -1.78 17.94 -6.35
N ASN A 72 -2.74 18.14 -5.45
CA ASN A 72 -4.02 18.78 -5.74
C ASN A 72 -4.73 18.15 -6.96
N LYS A 73 -4.79 16.82 -6.99
CA LYS A 73 -5.39 16.01 -8.07
C LYS A 73 -6.35 14.96 -7.52
N ALA A 74 -7.37 14.62 -8.30
CA ALA A 74 -8.28 13.53 -7.99
C ALA A 74 -7.65 12.16 -8.32
N ILE A 75 -8.08 11.09 -7.62
CA ILE A 75 -7.58 9.72 -7.90
C ILE A 75 -8.08 9.24 -9.26
N GLU A 76 -9.29 9.69 -9.63
CA GLU A 76 -9.96 9.40 -10.90
C GLU A 76 -9.18 9.94 -12.10
N GLU A 77 -8.30 10.93 -11.90
CA GLU A 77 -7.45 11.47 -12.96
C GLU A 77 -6.21 10.61 -13.22
N ILE A 78 -5.85 9.68 -12.32
CA ILE A 78 -4.63 8.87 -12.45
C ILE A 78 -4.65 8.03 -13.74
N PRO A 79 -5.73 7.31 -14.12
CA PRO A 79 -5.76 6.53 -15.36
C PRO A 79 -5.54 7.36 -16.63
N GLU A 80 -5.92 8.64 -16.60
CA GLU A 80 -5.82 9.58 -17.73
C GLU A 80 -4.43 10.20 -17.88
N LEU A 81 -3.54 10.03 -16.89
CA LEU A 81 -2.17 10.52 -17.01
C LEU A 81 -1.40 9.71 -18.08
N PRO A 82 -0.42 10.33 -18.76
CA PRO A 82 0.55 9.62 -19.57
C PRO A 82 1.17 8.45 -18.80
N VAL A 83 1.46 7.35 -19.48
CA VAL A 83 2.00 6.10 -18.89
C VAL A 83 3.14 6.36 -17.90
N GLU A 84 4.13 7.16 -18.28
CA GLU A 84 5.27 7.49 -17.41
C GLU A 84 4.85 8.20 -16.12
N LEU A 85 3.89 9.13 -16.22
CA LEU A 85 3.35 9.85 -15.07
C LEU A 85 2.49 8.95 -14.19
N ARG A 86 1.73 8.00 -14.76
CA ARG A 86 1.01 6.98 -13.99
C ARG A 86 1.96 6.15 -13.16
N LEU A 87 3.03 5.65 -13.78
CA LEU A 87 4.03 4.84 -13.09
C LEU A 87 4.70 5.61 -11.95
N ASN A 88 5.04 6.87 -12.16
CA ASN A 88 5.60 7.74 -11.13
C ASN A 88 4.61 8.01 -9.98
N THR A 89 3.35 8.30 -10.31
CA THR A 89 2.27 8.47 -9.33
C THR A 89 2.11 7.22 -8.47
N ILE A 90 2.04 6.04 -9.09
CA ILE A 90 1.89 4.78 -8.36
C ILE A 90 3.11 4.52 -7.48
N LYS A 91 4.33 4.72 -7.99
CA LYS A 91 5.56 4.61 -7.19
C LYS A 91 5.55 5.52 -5.96
N GLU A 92 5.05 6.73 -6.11
CA GLU A 92 4.92 7.68 -5.01
C GLU A 92 3.88 7.23 -3.98
N ILE A 93 2.71 6.77 -4.42
CA ILE A 93 1.67 6.20 -3.55
C ILE A 93 2.21 5.00 -2.75
N PHE A 94 2.99 4.12 -3.39
CA PHE A 94 3.67 3.03 -2.70
C PHE A 94 4.65 3.56 -1.66
N THR A 95 5.42 4.60 -1.98
CA THR A 95 6.39 5.20 -1.05
C THR A 95 5.69 5.80 0.17
N ILE A 96 4.56 6.49 -0.04
CA ILE A 96 3.74 7.04 1.06
C ILE A 96 3.18 5.90 1.92
N GLY A 97 2.55 4.90 1.29
CA GLY A 97 1.98 3.74 1.99
C GLY A 97 3.02 2.98 2.81
N LYS A 98 4.22 2.81 2.26
CA LYS A 98 5.37 2.20 2.94
C LYS A 98 5.73 2.96 4.21
N ASN A 99 5.85 4.28 4.12
CA ASN A 99 6.20 5.13 5.25
C ASN A 99 5.09 5.15 6.31
N LEU A 100 3.82 5.09 5.89
CA LEU A 100 2.69 4.95 6.80
C LEU A 100 2.73 3.62 7.55
N LEU A 101 3.03 2.53 6.85
CA LEU A 101 3.09 1.20 7.46
C LEU A 101 4.26 1.08 8.44
N LYS A 102 5.42 1.66 8.13
CA LYS A 102 6.57 1.74 9.03
C LYS A 102 6.25 2.47 10.34
N LYS A 103 5.50 3.58 10.26
CA LYS A 103 5.03 4.32 11.45
C LYS A 103 4.09 3.52 12.35
N MET A 104 3.49 2.45 11.85
CA MET A 104 2.60 1.57 12.62
C MET A 104 3.35 0.41 13.28
N VAL A 105 4.67 0.32 13.18
CA VAL A 105 5.49 -0.71 13.84
C VAL A 105 5.87 -0.22 15.24
N LYS A 106 5.56 -1.01 16.28
CA LYS A 106 5.78 -0.60 17.69
C LYS A 106 7.26 -0.46 18.06
N ASP A 107 8.08 -1.37 17.55
CA ASP A 107 9.52 -1.41 17.81
C ASP A 107 10.22 -1.40 16.45
N SER A 108 10.32 -0.24 15.79
CA SER A 108 10.98 -0.12 14.49
C SER A 108 12.48 -0.41 14.61
N LYS A 109 12.83 -1.69 14.67
CA LYS A 109 14.20 -2.16 14.45
C LYS A 109 14.45 -2.11 12.95
N ASP A 110 15.68 -1.78 12.54
CA ASP A 110 16.12 -1.71 11.13
C ASP A 110 15.63 -2.91 10.30
N LYS A 111 15.54 -4.11 10.90
CA LYS A 111 15.03 -5.32 10.25
C LYS A 111 13.56 -5.24 9.81
N CYS A 112 12.66 -4.69 10.62
CA CYS A 112 11.24 -4.55 10.27
C CYS A 112 11.07 -3.57 9.11
N ASP A 113 11.81 -2.46 9.17
CA ASP A 113 11.85 -1.45 8.13
C ASP A 113 12.33 -2.01 6.79
N ILE A 114 13.42 -2.79 6.81
CA ILE A 114 13.96 -3.48 5.62
C ILE A 114 12.92 -4.45 5.03
N ILE A 115 12.19 -5.19 5.87
CA ILE A 115 11.15 -6.12 5.37
C ILE A 115 10.01 -5.35 4.69
N ILE A 116 9.58 -4.24 5.28
CA ILE A 116 8.54 -3.38 4.69
C ILE A 116 9.06 -2.78 3.37
N ASP A 117 10.32 -2.34 3.32
CA ASP A 117 10.94 -1.87 2.08
C ASP A 117 10.94 -2.95 1.00
N ILE A 118 11.40 -4.16 1.31
CA ILE A 118 11.42 -5.30 0.38
C ILE A 118 10.01 -5.64 -0.10
N ALA A 119 9.02 -5.60 0.78
CA ALA A 119 7.64 -5.89 0.41
C ALA A 119 7.10 -4.87 -0.59
N PHE A 120 7.21 -3.57 -0.30
CA PHE A 120 6.75 -2.54 -1.22
C PHE A 120 7.52 -2.53 -2.54
N GLU A 121 8.83 -2.77 -2.54
CA GLU A 121 9.60 -2.91 -3.78
C GLU A 121 9.17 -4.10 -4.62
N LYS A 122 8.94 -5.27 -4.01
CA LYS A 122 8.48 -6.46 -4.71
C LYS A 122 7.06 -6.26 -5.25
N SER A 123 6.16 -5.66 -4.47
CA SER A 123 4.81 -5.34 -4.91
C SER A 123 4.82 -4.34 -6.07
N PHE A 124 5.70 -3.33 -6.06
CA PHE A 124 5.86 -2.42 -7.19
C PHE A 124 6.44 -3.11 -8.43
N LYS A 125 7.44 -3.98 -8.28
CA LYS A 125 7.95 -4.80 -9.40
C LYS A 125 6.89 -5.73 -9.98
N TYR A 126 6.02 -6.29 -9.13
CA TYR A 126 4.90 -7.10 -9.59
C TYR A 126 3.90 -6.25 -10.37
N TYR A 127 3.55 -5.07 -9.85
CA TYR A 127 2.70 -4.11 -10.55
C TYR A 127 3.25 -3.80 -11.96
N LEU A 128 4.53 -3.43 -12.07
CA LEU A 128 5.17 -3.15 -13.36
C LEU A 128 5.10 -4.30 -14.37
N LYS A 129 5.15 -5.55 -13.91
CA LYS A 129 5.05 -6.74 -14.80
C LYS A 129 3.64 -6.98 -15.33
N ASN A 130 2.62 -6.46 -14.66
CA ASN A 130 1.21 -6.61 -15.00
C ASN A 130 0.59 -5.27 -15.41
N PHE A 131 1.42 -4.24 -15.63
CA PHE A 131 0.99 -2.93 -16.06
C PHE A 131 0.83 -2.96 -17.58
N GLU A 132 -0.41 -3.05 -18.04
CA GLU A 132 -0.81 -2.95 -19.44
C GLU A 132 -1.18 -1.50 -19.82
#